data_AF-A0A7X5WNI9-F1
#
_entry.id   AF-A0A7X5WNI9-F1
#
_cell.length_a   1.000
_cell.length_b   1.000
_cell.length_c   1.000
_cell.angle_alpha   90.00
_cell.angle_beta   90.00
_cell.angle_gamma   90.00
#
_symmetry.space_group_name_H-M   'P 1'
#
loop_
_entity.id
_entity.type
_entity.pdbx_description
1 polymer ?
#
loop_
_entity_poly.entity_id
_entity_poly.type
_entity_poly.pdbx_seq_one_letter_code
_entity_poly.pdbx_strand_id
1 'polypeptide(L)'
;HLEVRALDRINVAFDAGRFTAIMGPSGSGKSTLLHCIAGLDDLTSGDAYIGDVRLGDLTEKQLTLLRREKVGFVFQAFNLIPTLTAAENITLPADIAGKDADRGWFDAVVETMGLADRLRHRPSELSGGQQQRVAAARALVARPEIVFADEPSGNLDSKSTDELLTFMRRAADEFGQTIVMVTHDPMAAAFADKVVFLADGICIDEMVDPTADRILEHMKSLGD
;
A
#
# COMPACT_ATOMS: atom_id res chain seq x y z
N HIS A 1 28.99 10.09 -16.29
CA HIS A 1 27.88 9.15 -16.07
C HIS A 1 26.58 9.92 -16.31
N LEU A 2 25.69 9.43 -17.16
CA LEU A 2 24.34 10.00 -17.27
C LEU A 2 23.61 9.66 -15.97
N GLU A 3 23.23 10.69 -15.22
CA GLU A 3 22.44 10.56 -14.01
C GLU A 3 20.97 10.28 -14.41
N VAL A 4 20.39 9.20 -13.89
CA VAL A 4 18.99 8.85 -14.14
C VAL A 4 18.14 9.45 -13.03
N ARG A 5 17.18 10.31 -13.39
CA ARG A 5 16.22 10.89 -12.44
C ARG A 5 15.01 9.97 -12.35
N ALA A 6 14.91 9.22 -11.25
CA ALA A 6 13.76 8.37 -10.98
C ALA A 6 12.50 9.20 -10.66
N LEU A 7 12.68 10.36 -10.03
CA LEU A 7 11.64 11.36 -9.75
C LEU A 7 12.16 12.74 -10.19
N ASP A 8 11.39 13.48 -10.99
CA ASP A 8 11.72 14.82 -11.46
C ASP A 8 10.58 15.80 -11.12
N ARG A 9 10.81 16.64 -10.10
CA ARG A 9 9.92 17.75 -9.71
C ARG A 9 8.45 17.35 -9.53
N ILE A 10 8.23 16.18 -8.93
CA ILE A 10 6.89 15.73 -8.55
C ILE A 10 6.32 16.65 -7.46
N ASN A 11 5.06 17.04 -7.63
CA ASN A 11 4.24 17.66 -6.60
C ASN A 11 2.88 16.94 -6.58
N VAL A 12 2.66 16.12 -5.55
CA VAL A 12 1.46 15.29 -5.42
C VAL A 12 1.02 15.25 -3.96
N ALA A 13 -0.29 15.20 -3.74
CA ALA A 13 -0.89 15.04 -2.42
C ALA A 13 -1.85 13.84 -2.40
N PHE A 14 -1.87 13.16 -1.25
CA PHE A 14 -2.73 12.02 -0.97
C PHE A 14 -3.64 12.38 0.19
N ASP A 15 -4.94 12.43 -0.07
CA ASP A 15 -5.94 12.91 0.90
C ASP A 15 -6.17 11.89 2.01
N ALA A 16 -6.27 12.38 3.25
CA ALA A 16 -6.55 11.53 4.40
C ALA A 16 -7.89 10.79 4.26
N GLY A 17 -7.90 9.49 4.59
CA GLY A 17 -9.09 8.64 4.49
C GLY A 17 -9.56 8.36 3.06
N ARG A 18 -8.70 8.61 2.06
CA ARG A 18 -8.97 8.27 0.65
C ARG A 18 -8.08 7.13 0.19
N PHE A 19 -8.55 6.44 -0.83
CA PHE A 19 -7.79 5.46 -1.57
C PHE A 19 -7.29 6.11 -2.86
N THR A 20 -5.98 6.27 -2.99
CA THR A 20 -5.33 6.73 -4.21
C THR A 20 -4.53 5.60 -4.85
N ALA A 21 -4.68 5.41 -6.16
CA ALA A 21 -3.81 4.57 -6.95
C ALA A 21 -2.76 5.41 -7.69
N ILE A 22 -1.56 4.86 -7.86
CA ILE A 22 -0.47 5.42 -8.65
C ILE A 22 -0.22 4.47 -9.82
N MET A 23 -0.38 4.98 -11.04
CA MET A 23 -0.26 4.22 -12.28
C MET A 23 0.76 4.86 -13.22
N GLY A 24 1.20 4.10 -14.23
CA GLY A 24 2.18 4.57 -15.20
C GLY A 24 3.03 3.45 -15.81
N PRO A 25 3.74 3.72 -16.92
CA PRO A 25 4.59 2.73 -17.58
C PRO A 25 5.67 2.14 -16.67
N SER A 26 6.24 0.99 -17.06
CA SER A 26 7.40 0.44 -16.35
C SER A 26 8.56 1.44 -16.38
N GLY A 27 9.26 1.60 -15.25
CA GLY A 27 10.35 2.57 -15.12
C GLY A 27 9.93 4.02 -14.85
N SER A 28 8.64 4.34 -14.74
CA SER A 28 8.18 5.72 -14.51
C SER A 28 8.41 6.30 -13.11
N GLY A 29 9.01 5.54 -12.20
CA GLY A 29 9.32 5.98 -10.83
C GLY A 29 8.25 5.68 -9.78
N LYS A 30 7.20 4.91 -10.08
CA LYS A 30 6.09 4.60 -9.14
C LYS A 30 6.54 4.03 -7.79
N SER A 31 7.29 2.93 -7.79
CA SER A 31 7.76 2.31 -6.54
C SER A 31 8.77 3.20 -5.82
N THR A 32 9.61 3.93 -6.57
CA THR A 32 10.50 4.95 -5.98
C THR A 32 9.70 6.05 -5.28
N LEU A 33 8.65 6.59 -5.91
CA LEU A 33 7.77 7.57 -5.30
C LEU A 33 7.15 7.00 -4.02
N LEU A 34 6.56 5.81 -4.10
CA LEU A 34 5.92 5.13 -2.96
C LEU A 34 6.91 4.91 -1.81
N HIS A 35 8.13 4.44 -2.08
CA HIS A 35 9.15 4.24 -1.05
C HIS A 35 9.60 5.56 -0.41
N CYS A 36 9.83 6.61 -1.21
CA CYS A 36 10.22 7.92 -0.68
C CYS A 36 9.14 8.53 0.21
N ILE A 37 7.88 8.55 -0.23
CA ILE A 37 6.77 9.12 0.57
C ILE A 37 6.43 8.28 1.80
N ALA A 38 6.83 7.01 1.81
CA ALA A 38 6.67 6.12 2.96
C ALA A 38 7.89 6.11 3.89
N GLY A 39 8.92 6.91 3.57
CA GLY A 39 10.15 7.02 4.35
C GLY A 39 11.00 5.76 4.35
N LEU A 40 10.97 4.97 3.27
CA LEU A 40 11.84 3.80 3.07
C LEU A 40 13.12 4.13 2.29
N ASP A 41 13.05 5.16 1.44
CA ASP A 41 14.17 5.67 0.65
C ASP A 41 14.28 7.20 0.83
N ASP A 42 15.49 7.73 0.71
CA ASP A 42 15.76 9.16 0.84
C ASP A 42 15.52 9.93 -0.47
N LEU A 43 15.05 11.17 -0.35
CA LEU A 43 14.97 12.10 -1.47
C LEU A 43 16.34 12.76 -1.73
N THR A 44 16.76 12.81 -2.99
CA THR A 44 17.94 13.61 -3.38
C THR A 44 17.72 15.11 -3.15
N SER A 45 16.49 15.59 -3.33
CA SER A 45 16.07 16.97 -3.08
C SER A 45 14.56 17.07 -2.95
N GLY A 46 14.07 18.08 -2.23
CA GLY A 46 12.64 18.29 -1.99
C GLY A 46 12.19 17.67 -0.67
N ASP A 47 10.88 17.60 -0.47
CA ASP A 47 10.28 17.24 0.80
C ASP A 47 9.16 16.22 0.65
N ALA A 48 9.11 15.27 1.59
CA ALA A 48 7.99 14.35 1.78
C ALA A 48 7.44 14.51 3.20
N TYR A 49 6.12 14.36 3.32
CA TYR A 49 5.41 14.55 4.58
C TYR A 49 4.44 13.39 4.82
N ILE A 50 4.30 12.99 6.08
CA ILE A 50 3.19 12.15 6.55
C ILE A 50 2.44 12.93 7.63
N GLY A 51 1.23 13.39 7.29
CA GLY A 51 0.54 14.43 8.04
C GLY A 51 1.41 15.68 8.10
N ASP A 52 1.61 16.24 9.29
CA ASP A 52 2.46 17.42 9.50
C ASP A 52 3.96 17.08 9.66
N VAL A 53 4.34 15.81 9.59
CA VAL A 53 5.72 15.37 9.85
C VAL A 53 6.53 15.35 8.56
N ARG A 54 7.51 16.24 8.45
CA ARG A 54 8.51 16.23 7.37
C ARG A 54 9.51 15.10 7.58
N LEU A 55 9.60 14.18 6.62
CA LEU A 55 10.41 12.97 6.76
C LEU A 55 11.91 13.26 6.79
N GLY A 56 12.38 14.24 6.00
CA GLY A 56 13.81 14.60 5.91
C GLY A 56 14.39 15.23 7.18
N ASP A 57 13.55 15.65 8.13
CA ASP A 57 14.00 16.19 9.42
C ASP A 57 14.20 15.09 10.48
N LEU A 58 13.82 13.84 10.18
CA LEU A 58 13.86 12.73 11.11
C LEU A 58 15.18 11.95 11.00
N THR A 59 15.70 11.52 12.14
CA THR A 59 16.76 10.49 12.19
C THR A 59 16.20 9.12 11.83
N GLU A 60 17.06 8.16 11.45
CA GLU A 60 16.64 6.78 11.13
C GLU A 60 15.84 6.11 12.25
N LYS A 61 16.19 6.41 13.51
CA LYS A 61 15.43 5.92 14.68
C LYS A 61 14.02 6.53 14.72
N GLN A 62 13.87 7.81 14.41
CA GLN A 62 12.57 8.48 14.36
C GLN A 62 11.74 8.01 13.16
N LEU A 63 12.34 7.80 11.99
CA LEU A 63 11.68 7.19 10.84
C LEU A 63 11.17 5.78 11.18
N THR A 64 11.98 4.97 11.87
CA THR A 64 11.56 3.64 12.34
C THR A 64 10.34 3.72 13.26
N LEU A 65 10.32 4.67 14.20
CA LEU A 65 9.17 4.88 15.09
C LEU A 65 7.94 5.36 14.32
N LEU A 66 8.11 6.29 13.38
CA LEU A 66 7.04 6.78 12.53
C LEU A 66 6.42 5.65 11.70
N ARG A 67 7.25 4.83 11.04
CA ARG A 67 6.77 3.68 10.26
C ARG A 67 6.01 2.70 11.15
N ARG A 68 6.52 2.42 12.35
CA ARG A 68 5.88 1.51 13.30
C ARG A 68 4.51 2.01 13.80
N GLU A 69 4.32 3.33 13.90
CA GLU A 69 3.13 3.91 14.54
C GLU A 69 2.07 4.39 13.54
N LYS A 70 2.50 4.86 12.37
CA LYS A 70 1.62 5.54 11.40
C LYS A 70 1.45 4.80 10.08
N VAL A 71 2.31 3.82 9.78
CA VAL A 71 2.41 3.26 8.42
C VAL A 71 2.16 1.75 8.41
N GLY A 72 1.25 1.32 7.56
CA GLY A 72 1.09 -0.08 7.16
C GLY A 72 1.69 -0.32 5.78
N PHE A 73 2.26 -1.51 5.55
CA PHE A 73 2.78 -1.89 4.23
C PHE A 73 2.24 -3.23 3.75
N VAL A 74 1.81 -3.23 2.50
CA VAL A 74 1.43 -4.43 1.75
C VAL A 74 2.37 -4.57 0.56
N PHE A 75 3.19 -5.63 0.54
CA PHE A 75 4.15 -5.89 -0.53
C PHE A 75 3.63 -6.99 -1.46
N GLN A 76 3.99 -6.94 -2.73
CA GLN A 76 3.74 -7.98 -3.73
C GLN A 76 4.31 -9.36 -3.31
N ALA A 77 5.44 -9.38 -2.61
CA ALA A 77 6.10 -10.61 -2.14
C ALA A 77 5.56 -11.12 -0.79
N PHE A 78 4.47 -10.54 -0.26
CA PHE A 78 3.86 -10.79 1.06
C PHE A 78 4.74 -10.43 2.27
N ASN A 79 6.04 -10.73 2.21
CA ASN A 79 7.04 -10.55 3.26
C ASN A 79 6.57 -11.13 4.61
N LEU A 80 5.94 -12.30 4.60
CA LEU A 80 5.54 -13.01 5.82
C LEU A 80 6.75 -13.71 6.46
N ILE A 81 6.80 -13.74 7.79
CA ILE A 81 7.83 -14.46 8.53
C ILE A 81 7.48 -15.96 8.51
N PRO A 82 8.28 -16.84 7.89
CA PRO A 82 7.89 -18.23 7.63
C PRO A 82 7.66 -19.08 8.88
N THR A 83 8.31 -18.72 9.99
CA THR A 83 8.23 -19.45 11.26
C THR A 83 7.01 -19.08 12.10
N LEU A 84 6.37 -17.94 11.81
CA LEU A 84 5.20 -17.44 12.50
C LEU A 84 3.92 -17.95 11.84
N THR A 85 2.88 -18.14 12.64
CA THR A 85 1.51 -18.39 12.16
C THR A 85 0.90 -17.15 11.51
N ALA A 86 -0.24 -17.30 10.85
CA ALA A 86 -0.98 -16.18 10.29
C ALA A 86 -1.38 -15.16 11.37
N ALA A 87 -1.86 -15.60 12.53
CA ALA A 87 -2.19 -14.70 13.65
C ALA A 87 -0.96 -13.93 14.13
N GLU A 88 0.17 -14.61 14.34
CA GLU A 88 1.42 -13.98 14.79
C GLU A 88 1.98 -13.03 13.72
N ASN A 89 1.88 -13.37 12.44
CA ASN A 89 2.25 -12.45 11.36
C ASN A 89 1.37 -11.19 11.38
N ILE A 90 0.06 -11.35 11.59
CA ILE A 90 -0.88 -10.23 11.64
C ILE A 90 -0.56 -9.32 12.82
N THR A 91 -0.38 -9.85 14.02
CA THR A 91 -0.14 -9.04 15.24
C THR A 91 1.27 -8.50 15.38
N LEU A 92 2.24 -9.01 14.61
CA LEU A 92 3.66 -8.67 14.71
C LEU A 92 3.96 -7.15 14.81
N PRO A 93 3.32 -6.25 14.04
CA PRO A 93 3.58 -4.81 14.18
C PRO A 93 3.21 -4.27 15.57
N ALA A 94 2.10 -4.71 16.15
CA ALA A 94 1.67 -4.34 17.49
C ALA A 94 2.64 -4.90 18.55
N ASP A 95 3.03 -6.17 18.39
CA ASP A 95 3.96 -6.85 19.28
C ASP A 95 5.33 -6.12 19.33
N ILE A 96 5.85 -5.69 18.17
CA ILE A 96 7.09 -4.89 18.06
C ILE A 96 6.91 -3.48 18.64
N ALA A 97 5.71 -2.92 18.58
CA ALA A 97 5.38 -1.67 19.24
C ALA A 97 5.22 -1.81 20.77
N GLY A 98 5.26 -3.03 21.31
CA GLY A 98 5.00 -3.31 22.72
C GLY A 98 3.55 -3.02 23.10
N LYS A 99 2.62 -3.18 22.15
CA LYS A 99 1.19 -2.95 22.32
C LYS A 99 0.44 -4.23 21.99
N ASP A 100 -0.69 -4.44 22.65
CA ASP A 100 -1.62 -5.49 22.24
C ASP A 100 -2.47 -5.00 21.08
N ALA A 101 -2.71 -5.88 20.10
CA ALA A 101 -3.71 -5.60 19.07
C ALA A 101 -5.10 -5.51 19.71
N ASP A 102 -5.90 -4.51 19.30
CA ASP A 102 -7.31 -4.44 19.71
C ASP A 102 -8.02 -5.71 19.21
N ARG A 103 -8.52 -6.52 20.15
CA ARG A 103 -9.06 -7.83 19.83
C ARG A 103 -10.32 -7.76 18.97
N GLY A 104 -11.19 -6.79 19.24
CA GLY A 104 -12.41 -6.61 18.45
C GLY A 104 -12.08 -6.18 17.01
N TRP A 105 -11.07 -5.32 16.86
CA TRP A 105 -10.55 -4.93 15.56
C TRP A 105 -9.87 -6.08 14.83
N PHE A 106 -9.01 -6.83 15.52
CA PHE A 106 -8.35 -8.00 14.98
C PHE A 106 -9.38 -8.99 14.43
N ASP A 107 -10.41 -9.31 15.22
CA ASP A 107 -11.47 -10.23 14.82
C ASP A 107 -12.23 -9.70 13.60
N ALA A 108 -12.57 -8.40 13.55
CA ALA A 108 -13.21 -7.77 12.40
C ALA A 108 -12.35 -7.83 11.11
N VAL A 109 -11.05 -7.53 11.23
CA VAL A 109 -10.09 -7.62 10.12
C VAL A 109 -9.98 -9.06 9.62
N VAL A 110 -9.82 -10.02 10.53
CA VAL A 110 -9.68 -11.45 10.21
C VAL A 110 -10.94 -12.02 9.56
N GLU A 111 -12.11 -11.65 10.07
CA GLU A 111 -13.40 -12.04 9.50
C GLU A 111 -13.57 -11.47 8.10
N THR A 112 -13.32 -10.18 7.93
CA THR A 112 -13.42 -9.51 6.62
C THR A 112 -12.43 -10.10 5.61
N MET A 113 -11.26 -10.54 6.07
CA MET A 113 -10.24 -11.20 5.25
C MET A 113 -10.49 -12.70 5.02
N GLY A 114 -11.52 -13.29 5.64
CA GLY A 114 -11.80 -14.72 5.53
C GLY A 114 -10.63 -15.58 6.04
N LEU A 115 -9.97 -15.16 7.12
CA LEU A 115 -8.78 -15.80 7.68
C LEU A 115 -9.04 -16.55 9.01
N ALA A 116 -10.28 -16.53 9.51
CA ALA A 116 -10.62 -17.06 10.83
C ALA A 116 -10.20 -18.55 11.02
N ASP A 117 -10.42 -19.38 10.00
CA ASP A 117 -10.05 -20.80 10.00
C ASP A 117 -8.59 -21.05 9.57
N ARG A 118 -7.82 -19.98 9.33
CA ARG A 118 -6.43 -20.01 8.87
C ARG A 118 -5.42 -19.45 9.86
N LEU A 119 -5.86 -18.82 10.95
CA LEU A 119 -5.00 -18.14 11.93
C LEU A 119 -3.82 -18.95 12.47
N ARG A 120 -3.96 -20.28 12.59
CA ARG A 120 -2.91 -21.18 13.12
C ARG A 120 -1.94 -21.72 12.07
N HIS A 121 -2.22 -21.47 10.78
CA HIS A 121 -1.38 -21.96 9.69
C HIS A 121 -0.16 -21.06 9.55
N ARG A 122 0.97 -21.64 9.18
CA ARG A 122 2.18 -20.95 8.75
C ARG A 122 2.10 -20.60 7.26
N PRO A 123 2.89 -19.64 6.77
CA PRO A 123 2.88 -19.24 5.36
C PRO A 123 2.98 -20.40 4.37
N SER A 124 3.79 -21.43 4.65
CA SER A 124 3.93 -22.61 3.80
C SER A 124 2.67 -23.47 3.65
N GLU A 125 1.68 -23.28 4.52
CA GLU A 125 0.42 -24.01 4.56
C GLU A 125 -0.74 -23.19 3.95
N LEU A 126 -0.45 -21.97 3.47
CA LEU A 126 -1.43 -21.03 2.92
C LEU A 126 -1.23 -20.88 1.40
N SER A 127 -2.34 -20.75 0.66
CA SER A 127 -2.29 -20.34 -0.74
C SER A 127 -1.72 -18.92 -0.89
N GLY A 128 -1.25 -18.55 -2.08
CA GLY A 128 -0.75 -17.17 -2.34
C GLY A 128 -1.79 -16.09 -1.99
N GLY A 129 -3.06 -16.30 -2.37
CA GLY A 129 -4.18 -15.42 -1.99
C GLY A 129 -4.37 -15.30 -0.48
N GLN A 130 -4.26 -16.41 0.25
CA GLN A 130 -4.33 -16.39 1.71
C GLN A 130 -3.13 -15.65 2.33
N GLN A 131 -1.92 -15.86 1.81
CA GLN A 131 -0.73 -15.15 2.28
C GLN A 131 -0.81 -13.64 2.05
N GLN A 132 -1.32 -13.21 0.89
CA GLN A 132 -1.53 -11.78 0.62
C GLN A 132 -2.58 -11.18 1.57
N ARG A 133 -3.68 -11.89 1.84
CA ARG A 133 -4.67 -11.43 2.83
C ARG A 133 -4.10 -11.36 4.24
N VAL A 134 -3.22 -12.28 4.63
CA VAL A 134 -2.47 -12.18 5.90
C VAL A 134 -1.57 -10.94 5.90
N ALA A 135 -0.88 -10.65 4.80
CA ALA A 135 -0.04 -9.45 4.68
C ALA A 135 -0.86 -8.15 4.74
N ALA A 136 -2.03 -8.12 4.11
CA ALA A 136 -2.96 -6.99 4.17
C ALA A 136 -3.55 -6.81 5.58
N ALA A 137 -4.00 -7.90 6.21
CA ALA A 137 -4.47 -7.90 7.58
C ALA A 137 -3.40 -7.36 8.54
N ARG A 138 -2.13 -7.78 8.39
CA ARG A 138 -0.99 -7.26 9.15
C ARG A 138 -0.83 -5.75 9.00
N ALA A 139 -0.95 -5.23 7.77
CA ALA A 139 -0.82 -3.81 7.52
C ALA A 139 -1.95 -2.99 8.19
N LEU A 140 -3.14 -3.55 8.30
CA LEU A 140 -4.34 -2.83 8.75
C LEU A 140 -4.64 -3.02 10.24
N VAL A 141 -4.20 -4.11 10.86
CA VAL A 141 -4.52 -4.40 12.26
C VAL A 141 -3.94 -3.37 13.24
N ALA A 142 -2.81 -2.75 12.89
CA ALA A 142 -2.20 -1.70 13.70
C ALA A 142 -2.97 -0.37 13.66
N ARG A 143 -4.04 -0.28 12.84
CA ARG A 143 -4.79 0.95 12.52
C ARG A 143 -3.85 2.10 12.13
N PRO A 144 -2.95 1.89 11.15
CA PRO A 144 -2.09 2.97 10.70
C PRO A 144 -2.91 4.12 10.10
N GLU A 145 -2.34 5.33 10.15
CA GLU A 145 -2.89 6.52 9.49
C GLU A 145 -2.88 6.35 7.96
N ILE A 146 -1.87 5.64 7.43
CA ILE A 146 -1.70 5.38 6.00
C ILE A 146 -1.20 3.95 5.74
N VAL A 147 -1.74 3.32 4.69
CA VAL A 147 -1.28 2.05 4.15
C VAL A 147 -0.70 2.27 2.76
N PHE A 148 0.56 1.89 2.58
CA PHE A 148 1.19 1.82 1.27
C PHE A 148 1.12 0.39 0.75
N ALA A 149 0.70 0.23 -0.50
CA ALA A 149 0.60 -1.06 -1.16
C ALA A 149 1.34 -1.06 -2.49
N ASP A 150 2.41 -1.84 -2.61
CA ASP A 150 3.20 -1.94 -3.84
C ASP A 150 2.85 -3.23 -4.59
N GLU A 151 2.10 -3.08 -5.69
CA GLU A 151 1.53 -4.14 -6.52
C GLU A 151 0.91 -5.30 -5.71
N PRO A 152 -0.06 -5.01 -4.80
CA PRO A 152 -0.57 -5.99 -3.85
C PRO A 152 -1.35 -7.15 -4.51
N SER A 153 -1.73 -7.03 -5.79
CA SER A 153 -2.45 -8.04 -6.55
C SER A 153 -1.59 -8.81 -7.56
N GLY A 154 -0.31 -8.45 -7.76
CA GLY A 154 0.49 -8.93 -8.88
C GLY A 154 0.72 -10.45 -8.94
N ASN A 155 0.56 -11.15 -7.81
CA ASN A 155 0.74 -12.61 -7.70
C ASN A 155 -0.57 -13.37 -7.42
N LEU A 156 -1.72 -12.72 -7.58
CA LEU A 156 -3.02 -13.26 -7.21
C LEU A 156 -3.88 -13.65 -8.42
N ASP A 157 -4.73 -14.66 -8.23
CA ASP A 157 -5.83 -14.91 -9.14
C ASP A 157 -6.89 -13.80 -9.04
N SER A 158 -7.74 -13.67 -10.06
CA SER A 158 -8.72 -12.58 -10.15
C SER A 158 -9.68 -12.51 -8.96
N LYS A 159 -10.09 -13.64 -8.40
CA LYS A 159 -10.98 -13.69 -7.23
C LYS A 159 -10.26 -13.20 -5.99
N SER A 160 -9.04 -13.69 -5.76
CA SER A 160 -8.21 -13.25 -4.64
C SER A 160 -7.87 -11.75 -4.70
N THR A 161 -7.64 -11.22 -5.91
CA THR A 161 -7.43 -9.78 -6.16
C THR A 161 -8.66 -8.96 -5.79
N ASP A 162 -9.85 -9.35 -6.28
CA ASP A 162 -11.11 -8.66 -6.00
C ASP A 162 -11.42 -8.62 -4.49
N GLU A 163 -11.23 -9.74 -3.80
CA GLU A 163 -11.41 -9.84 -2.34
C GLU A 163 -10.46 -8.88 -1.58
N LEU A 164 -9.19 -8.80 -1.97
CA LEU A 164 -8.21 -7.92 -1.36
C LEU A 164 -8.54 -6.45 -1.58
N LEU A 165 -8.84 -6.06 -2.83
CA LEU A 165 -9.10 -4.66 -3.18
C LEU A 165 -10.43 -4.17 -2.61
N THR A 166 -11.46 -5.03 -2.59
CA THR A 166 -12.72 -4.75 -1.90
C THR A 166 -12.49 -4.45 -0.43
N PHE A 167 -11.59 -5.20 0.23
CA PHE A 167 -11.26 -4.92 1.62
C PHE A 167 -10.51 -3.61 1.79
N MET A 168 -9.50 -3.32 0.96
CA MET A 168 -8.78 -2.05 1.01
C MET A 168 -9.76 -0.88 0.83
N ARG A 169 -10.68 -0.98 -0.14
CA ARG A 169 -11.76 0.01 -0.32
C ARG A 169 -12.60 0.19 0.93
N ARG A 170 -13.09 -0.90 1.54
CA ARG A 170 -13.82 -0.83 2.82
C ARG A 170 -12.98 -0.21 3.93
N ALA A 171 -11.67 -0.48 3.97
CA ALA A 171 -10.82 0.08 5.00
C ALA A 171 -10.70 1.61 4.92
N ALA A 172 -10.67 2.14 3.70
CA ALA A 172 -10.79 3.58 3.49
C ALA A 172 -12.19 4.10 3.86
N ASP A 173 -13.26 3.45 3.40
CA ASP A 173 -14.63 3.96 3.55
C ASP A 173 -15.17 3.87 4.98
N GLU A 174 -14.94 2.75 5.66
CA GLU A 174 -15.55 2.44 6.96
C GLU A 174 -14.64 2.83 8.13
N PHE A 175 -13.32 2.77 7.95
CA PHE A 175 -12.35 3.00 9.02
C PHE A 175 -11.52 4.27 8.81
N GLY A 176 -11.74 5.00 7.72
CA GLY A 176 -11.06 6.26 7.43
C GLY A 176 -9.56 6.11 7.21
N GLN A 177 -9.09 4.92 6.83
CA GLN A 177 -7.67 4.69 6.59
C GLN A 177 -7.26 5.26 5.25
N THR A 178 -6.11 5.95 5.22
CA THR A 178 -5.55 6.45 3.96
C THR A 178 -4.87 5.29 3.24
N ILE A 179 -5.09 5.14 1.94
CA ILE A 179 -4.48 4.07 1.15
C ILE A 179 -3.81 4.66 -0.07
N VAL A 180 -2.56 4.29 -0.29
CA VAL A 180 -1.79 4.63 -1.48
C VAL A 180 -1.28 3.34 -2.10
N MET A 181 -1.78 3.00 -3.28
CA MET A 181 -1.44 1.77 -3.99
C MET A 181 -0.73 2.05 -5.29
N VAL A 182 0.38 1.38 -5.55
CA VAL A 182 0.96 1.28 -6.89
C VAL A 182 0.38 0.06 -7.60
N THR A 183 -0.07 0.25 -8.84
CA THR A 183 -0.53 -0.85 -9.69
C THR A 183 -0.34 -0.51 -11.18
N HIS A 184 -0.22 -1.55 -11.99
CA HIS A 184 -0.30 -1.45 -13.45
C HIS A 184 -1.65 -1.97 -13.99
N ASP A 185 -2.52 -2.50 -13.13
CA ASP A 185 -3.83 -3.05 -13.51
C ASP A 185 -4.93 -1.99 -13.38
N PRO A 186 -5.58 -1.58 -14.50
CA PRO A 186 -6.70 -0.65 -14.51
C PRO A 186 -7.91 -1.13 -13.69
N MET A 187 -8.13 -2.45 -13.61
CA MET A 187 -9.22 -3.00 -12.80
C MET A 187 -8.94 -2.77 -11.32
N ALA A 188 -7.69 -2.92 -10.89
CA ALA A 188 -7.29 -2.66 -9.53
C ALA A 188 -7.38 -1.16 -9.17
N ALA A 189 -6.89 -0.30 -10.06
CA ALA A 189 -6.93 1.14 -9.85
C ALA A 189 -8.35 1.73 -9.81
N ALA A 190 -9.33 1.06 -10.44
CA ALA A 190 -10.73 1.48 -10.37
C ALA A 190 -11.37 1.36 -8.97
N PHE A 191 -10.72 0.72 -8.00
CA PHE A 191 -11.14 0.74 -6.59
C PHE A 191 -10.76 2.05 -5.87
N ALA A 192 -9.83 2.84 -6.44
CA ALA A 192 -9.39 4.08 -5.83
C ALA A 192 -10.42 5.20 -6.02
N ASP A 193 -10.43 6.18 -5.11
CA ASP A 193 -11.11 7.47 -5.29
C ASP A 193 -10.42 8.30 -6.39
N LYS A 194 -9.09 8.13 -6.52
CA LYS A 194 -8.24 8.91 -7.43
C LYS A 194 -7.11 8.06 -7.99
N VAL A 195 -6.77 8.27 -9.25
CA VAL A 195 -5.55 7.74 -9.89
C VAL A 195 -4.59 8.89 -10.19
N VAL A 196 -3.34 8.74 -9.79
CA VAL A 196 -2.22 9.61 -10.17
C VAL A 196 -1.41 8.90 -11.26
N PHE A 197 -1.20 9.55 -12.39
CA PHE A 197 -0.43 9.00 -13.51
C PHE A 197 1.01 9.55 -13.50
N LEU A 198 1.98 8.63 -13.50
CA LEU A 198 3.41 8.91 -13.54
C LEU A 198 4.03 8.44 -14.87
N ALA A 199 4.80 9.32 -15.50
CA ALA A 199 5.65 9.00 -16.65
C ALA A 199 7.01 9.70 -16.49
N ASP A 200 8.11 8.98 -16.77
CA ASP A 200 9.48 9.50 -16.70
C ASP A 200 9.82 10.29 -15.41
N GLY A 201 9.31 9.81 -14.27
CA GLY A 201 9.55 10.42 -12.97
C GLY A 201 8.71 11.68 -12.70
N ILE A 202 7.73 12.01 -13.54
CA ILE A 202 6.88 13.20 -13.42
C ILE A 202 5.43 12.76 -13.22
N CYS A 203 4.69 13.47 -12.37
CA CYS A 203 3.23 13.36 -12.30
C CYS A 203 2.62 14.12 -13.48
N ILE A 204 2.00 13.39 -14.41
CA ILE A 204 1.53 13.94 -15.69
C ILE A 204 0.02 14.19 -15.72
N ASP A 205 -0.77 13.48 -14.92
CA ASP A 205 -2.23 13.67 -14.83
C ASP A 205 -2.80 13.06 -13.54
N GLU A 206 -4.01 13.46 -13.18
CA GLU A 206 -4.82 12.86 -12.10
C GLU A 206 -6.27 12.62 -12.57
N MET A 207 -6.83 11.47 -12.22
CA MET A 207 -8.22 11.11 -12.52
C MET A 207 -9.00 10.80 -11.25
N VAL A 208 -10.04 11.58 -10.99
CA VAL A 208 -11.00 11.35 -9.90
C VAL A 208 -12.14 10.46 -10.38
N ASP A 209 -12.66 9.63 -9.47
CA ASP A 209 -13.70 8.63 -9.71
C ASP A 209 -13.38 7.77 -10.96
N PRO A 210 -12.23 7.05 -10.91
CA PRO A 210 -11.76 6.28 -12.04
C PRO A 210 -12.69 5.11 -12.36
N THR A 211 -12.82 4.80 -13.65
CA THR A 211 -13.31 3.50 -14.11
C THR A 211 -12.22 2.80 -14.90
N ALA A 212 -12.23 1.47 -14.93
CA ALA A 212 -11.23 0.70 -15.65
C ALA A 212 -11.14 1.11 -17.13
N ASP A 213 -12.27 1.39 -17.78
CA ASP A 213 -12.32 1.85 -19.17
C ASP A 213 -11.66 3.22 -19.36
N ARG A 214 -11.93 4.19 -18.48
CA ARG A 214 -11.32 5.52 -18.55
C ARG A 214 -9.82 5.46 -18.32
N ILE A 215 -9.39 4.64 -17.37
CA ILE A 215 -7.96 4.40 -17.11
C ILE A 215 -7.29 3.79 -18.34
N LEU A 216 -7.88 2.74 -18.92
CA LEU A 216 -7.35 2.05 -20.11
C LEU A 216 -7.22 3.00 -21.30
N GLU A 217 -8.23 3.85 -21.53
CA GLU A 217 -8.21 4.85 -22.59
C GLU A 217 -7.09 5.87 -22.36
N HIS A 218 -6.94 6.37 -21.13
CA HIS A 218 -5.87 7.30 -20.79
C HIS A 218 -4.48 6.65 -20.95
N MET A 219 -4.28 5.43 -20.46
CA MET A 219 -3.01 4.72 -20.58
C MET A 219 -2.59 4.48 -22.04
N LYS A 220 -3.55 4.25 -22.95
CA LYS A 220 -3.24 4.14 -24.39
C LYS A 220 -2.70 5.45 -24.95
N SER A 221 -3.27 6.59 -24.54
CA SER A 221 -2.81 7.91 -24.98
C SER A 221 -1.42 8.29 -24.47
N LEU A 222 -0.89 7.60 -23.45
CA LEU A 222 0.45 7.80 -22.90
C LEU A 222 1.52 6.94 -23.58
N GLY A 223 1.12 5.91 -24.33
CA GLY A 223 2.02 5.00 -25.03
C GLY A 223 2.31 5.39 -26.49
N ASP A 224 1.60 6.41 -27.00
CA ASP A 224 1.77 7.02 -28.32
C ASP A 224 2.60 8.31 -28.23
#